data_AF-A0AAU3ZUX6-F1
#
_entry.id   AF-A0AAU3ZUX6-F1
#
_cell.length_a   1.000
_cell.length_b   1.000
_cell.length_c   1.000
_cell.angle_alpha   90.00
_cell.angle_beta   90.00
_cell.angle_gamma   90.00
#
_symmetry.space_group_name_H-M   'P 1'
#
loop_
_entity.id
_entity.type
_entity.pdbx_description
1 polymer ?
#
loop_
_entity_poly.entity_id
_entity_poly.type
_entity_poly.pdbx_seq_one_letter_code
_entity_poly.pdbx_strand_id
1 'polypeptide(L)'
;MSNGIAWIGAHSTTDRSASVSGMLGGISLTCARGVDADEFLIALGADLDELAERTPYKDLALPVDRRGRALPHINPVMYGTCGDWVYVLEDWGMATWSTGYREVESMRPGPEEVVCVTLNWECPPRTVIHAPGDGCVWRAEFGEGAGQGSALDAALHAAGAVFPSIGDTDAAIVAAYYEEHREKLFPAVFTAVGNYCELSIDQEAVQAGELPSLLIPMVL
;
A
#
# COMPACT_ATOMS: atom_id res chain seq x y z
N MET A 1 13.02 6.60 -18.02
CA MET A 1 12.91 6.13 -16.63
C MET A 1 11.46 5.76 -16.45
N SER A 2 11.15 4.51 -16.14
CA SER A 2 9.75 4.09 -15.99
C SER A 2 9.17 4.80 -14.77
N ASN A 3 8.04 5.50 -14.95
CA ASN A 3 7.26 6.18 -13.91
C ASN A 3 6.56 5.19 -12.94
N GLY A 4 7.19 4.04 -12.66
CA GLY A 4 6.64 3.01 -11.79
C GLY A 4 6.74 3.39 -10.31
N ILE A 5 6.20 2.55 -9.44
CA ILE A 5 6.04 2.85 -8.01
C ILE A 5 7.20 2.41 -7.12
N ALA A 6 8.32 1.95 -7.70
CA ALA A 6 9.48 1.45 -6.94
C ALA A 6 10.07 2.47 -5.95
N TRP A 7 9.91 3.76 -6.25
CA TRP A 7 10.34 4.85 -5.38
C TRP A 7 9.67 4.81 -4.01
N ILE A 8 8.42 4.31 -3.92
CA ILE A 8 7.70 4.17 -2.65
C ILE A 8 8.49 3.23 -1.72
N GLY A 9 8.91 2.08 -2.25
CA GLY A 9 9.75 1.13 -1.51
C GLY A 9 11.14 1.69 -1.17
N ALA A 10 11.74 2.49 -2.06
CA ALA A 10 13.04 3.12 -1.83
C ALA A 10 13.02 4.14 -0.69
N HIS A 11 11.85 4.74 -0.42
CA HIS A 11 11.64 5.68 0.67
C HIS A 11 10.92 5.06 1.88
N SER A 12 10.72 3.75 1.91
CA SER A 12 9.97 3.06 2.98
C SER A 12 10.43 3.38 4.41
N THR A 13 11.74 3.58 4.62
CA THR A 13 12.35 3.94 5.92
C THR A 13 12.64 5.43 6.08
N THR A 14 12.23 6.26 5.12
CA THR A 14 12.39 7.71 5.23
C THR A 14 11.34 8.23 6.20
N ASP A 15 11.77 8.97 7.23
CA ASP A 15 10.83 9.62 8.14
C ASP A 15 9.95 10.62 7.37
N ARG A 16 8.74 10.85 7.89
CA ARG A 16 7.87 11.90 7.37
C ARG A 16 8.58 13.26 7.47
N SER A 17 9.07 13.76 6.35
CA SER A 17 9.78 15.03 6.33
C SER A 17 8.78 16.17 6.50
N ALA A 18 8.98 17.01 7.52
CA ALA A 18 8.23 18.26 7.66
C ALA A 18 8.45 19.24 6.49
N SER A 19 9.41 18.96 5.60
CA SER A 19 9.72 19.80 4.44
C SER A 19 8.87 19.51 3.20
N VAL A 20 8.11 18.40 3.16
CA VAL A 20 7.24 18.06 2.03
C VAL A 20 5.78 18.27 2.39
N SER A 21 5.00 18.79 1.43
CA SER A 21 3.56 19.04 1.63
C SER A 21 2.72 17.78 1.54
N GLY A 22 3.23 16.73 0.90
CA GLY A 22 2.59 15.43 0.74
C GLY A 22 3.32 14.29 1.44
N MET A 23 3.44 13.14 0.75
CA MET A 23 3.99 11.90 1.31
C MET A 23 5.36 11.57 0.69
N LEU A 24 6.23 10.94 1.46
CA LEU A 24 7.54 10.47 0.97
C LEU A 24 7.89 9.07 1.47
N GLY A 25 7.81 8.84 2.78
CA GLY A 25 8.14 7.55 3.38
C GLY A 25 7.01 7.00 4.25
N GLY A 26 7.17 5.76 4.71
CA GLY A 26 6.13 5.06 5.48
C GLY A 26 4.87 4.71 4.69
N ILE A 27 4.89 4.86 3.37
CA ILE A 27 3.72 4.70 2.50
C ILE A 27 3.37 3.21 2.34
N SER A 28 2.17 2.85 2.77
CA SER A 28 1.47 1.63 2.39
C SER A 28 0.57 1.90 1.18
N LEU A 29 0.28 0.86 0.41
CA LEU A 29 -0.46 0.93 -0.84
C LEU A 29 -1.59 -0.10 -0.83
N THR A 30 -2.80 0.33 -1.15
CA THR A 30 -3.90 -0.58 -1.51
C THR A 30 -4.34 -0.27 -2.93
N CYS A 31 -4.52 -1.30 -3.76
CA CYS A 31 -5.04 -1.17 -5.11
C CYS A 31 -6.21 -2.11 -5.31
N ALA A 32 -7.25 -1.67 -6.00
CA ALA A 32 -8.38 -2.52 -6.36
C ALA A 32 -8.76 -2.35 -7.84
N ARG A 33 -9.26 -3.41 -8.48
CA ARG A 33 -9.87 -3.36 -9.82
C ARG A 33 -11.16 -4.17 -9.87
N GLY A 34 -12.04 -3.81 -10.81
CA GLY A 34 -13.38 -4.40 -10.89
C GLY A 34 -14.39 -3.77 -9.92
N VAL A 35 -14.04 -2.62 -9.34
CA VAL A 35 -14.87 -1.79 -8.45
C VAL A 35 -14.75 -0.33 -8.89
N ASP A 36 -15.81 0.46 -8.72
CA ASP A 36 -15.74 1.90 -8.93
C ASP A 36 -14.81 2.57 -7.90
N ALA A 37 -14.09 3.61 -8.31
CA ALA A 37 -13.12 4.26 -7.44
C ALA A 37 -13.78 4.86 -6.19
N ASP A 38 -14.96 5.47 -6.33
CA ASP A 38 -15.69 6.06 -5.20
C ASP A 38 -16.26 4.97 -4.30
N GLU A 39 -16.84 3.92 -4.89
CA GLU A 39 -17.33 2.76 -4.15
C GLU A 39 -16.23 2.12 -3.29
N PHE A 40 -15.02 1.97 -3.84
CA PHE A 40 -13.89 1.45 -3.10
C PHE A 40 -13.46 2.36 -1.95
N LEU A 41 -13.41 3.68 -2.18
CA LEU A 41 -13.05 4.64 -1.13
C LEU A 41 -14.10 4.70 -0.02
N ILE A 42 -15.39 4.62 -0.37
CA ILE A 42 -16.51 4.52 0.59
C ILE A 42 -16.40 3.22 1.39
N ALA A 43 -16.05 2.10 0.74
CA ALA A 43 -15.83 0.82 1.41
C ALA A 43 -14.71 0.89 2.45
N LEU A 44 -13.68 1.72 2.20
CA LEU A 44 -12.62 2.01 3.17
C LEU A 44 -13.06 2.98 4.29
N GLY A 45 -14.23 3.60 4.19
CA GLY A 45 -14.78 4.51 5.19
C GLY A 45 -14.63 6.00 4.85
N ALA A 46 -14.38 6.33 3.58
CA ALA A 46 -14.38 7.73 3.13
C ALA A 46 -15.76 8.38 3.33
N ASP A 47 -15.74 9.66 3.70
CA ASP A 47 -16.94 10.49 3.74
C ASP A 47 -17.36 10.93 2.32
N LEU A 48 -18.67 10.91 2.03
CA LEU A 48 -19.21 11.23 0.71
C LEU A 48 -19.03 12.69 0.32
N ASP A 49 -19.11 13.61 1.29
CA ASP A 49 -18.95 15.03 1.02
C ASP A 49 -17.47 15.35 0.73
N GLU A 50 -16.53 14.77 1.49
CA GLU A 50 -15.09 14.87 1.20
C GLU A 50 -14.74 14.29 -0.18
N LEU A 51 -15.34 13.15 -0.52
CA LEU A 51 -15.14 12.48 -1.80
C LEU A 51 -15.63 13.36 -2.97
N ALA A 52 -16.76 14.06 -2.81
CA ALA A 52 -17.28 14.96 -3.82
C ALA A 52 -16.37 16.19 -4.06
N GLU A 53 -15.66 16.66 -3.04
CA GLU A 53 -14.79 17.83 -3.13
C GLU A 53 -13.48 17.57 -3.88
N ARG A 54 -12.95 16.33 -3.83
CA ARG A 54 -11.64 15.96 -4.42
C ARG A 54 -10.49 16.85 -3.95
N THR A 55 -10.53 17.28 -2.69
CA THR A 55 -9.56 18.20 -2.11
C THR A 55 -8.14 17.61 -2.21
N PRO A 56 -7.16 18.36 -2.77
CA PRO A 56 -5.77 17.90 -2.81
C PRO A 56 -5.20 17.72 -1.40
N TYR A 57 -4.29 16.76 -1.21
CA TYR A 57 -3.69 16.47 0.09
C TYR A 57 -3.13 17.71 0.80
N LYS A 58 -2.41 18.56 0.07
CA LYS A 58 -1.78 19.77 0.61
C LYS A 58 -2.79 20.78 1.18
N ASP A 59 -4.03 20.70 0.74
CA ASP A 59 -5.14 21.58 1.13
C ASP A 59 -6.10 20.89 2.13
N LEU A 60 -5.88 19.61 2.45
CA LEU A 60 -6.74 18.82 3.32
C LEU A 60 -6.63 19.29 4.78
N ALA A 61 -7.76 19.69 5.37
CA ALA A 61 -7.82 20.11 6.76
C ALA A 61 -7.92 18.90 7.70
N LEU A 62 -6.87 18.66 8.50
CA LEU A 62 -6.90 17.61 9.51
C LEU A 62 -7.79 18.01 10.70
N PRO A 63 -8.76 17.17 11.12
CA PRO A 63 -9.56 17.43 12.28
C PRO A 63 -8.69 17.38 13.54
N VAL A 64 -8.87 18.39 14.40
CA VAL A 64 -8.13 18.53 15.65
C VAL A 64 -9.03 18.40 16.87
N ASP A 65 -8.50 17.82 17.94
CA ASP A 65 -9.12 17.80 19.25
C ASP A 65 -9.24 19.21 19.84
N ARG A 66 -9.92 19.34 20.98
CA ARG A 66 -10.08 20.64 21.70
C ARG A 66 -8.75 21.29 22.11
N ARG A 67 -7.63 20.57 22.01
CA ARG A 67 -6.28 21.06 22.31
C ARG A 67 -5.47 21.32 21.04
N GLY A 68 -6.09 21.28 19.86
CA GLY A 68 -5.45 21.52 18.57
C GLY A 68 -4.57 20.38 18.07
N ARG A 69 -4.75 19.15 18.58
CA ARG A 69 -3.98 17.98 18.13
C ARG A 69 -4.80 17.14 17.16
N ALA A 70 -4.17 16.64 16.10
CA ALA A 70 -4.82 15.75 15.15
C ALA A 70 -5.52 14.58 15.87
N LEU A 71 -6.71 14.20 15.39
CA LEU A 71 -7.44 13.06 15.92
C LEU A 71 -6.68 11.76 15.63
N PRO A 72 -6.39 10.92 16.64
CA PRO A 72 -5.50 9.77 16.51
C PRO A 72 -6.17 8.56 15.86
N HIS A 73 -7.31 8.70 15.20
CA HIS A 73 -8.06 7.59 14.57
C HIS A 73 -8.48 7.94 13.14
N ILE A 74 -7.89 8.98 12.55
CA ILE A 74 -8.22 9.46 11.21
C ILE A 74 -6.90 9.73 10.50
N ASN A 75 -6.72 9.09 9.35
CA ASN A 75 -5.51 9.24 8.54
C ASN A 75 -5.84 9.90 7.21
N PRO A 76 -5.04 10.90 6.80
CA PRO A 76 -5.15 11.45 5.47
C PRO A 76 -4.54 10.47 4.47
N VAL A 77 -5.24 10.24 3.36
CA VAL A 77 -4.78 9.36 2.29
C VAL A 77 -4.71 10.14 0.97
N MET A 78 -3.87 9.71 0.05
CA MET A 78 -3.96 10.13 -1.36
C MET A 78 -4.51 8.98 -2.18
N TYR A 79 -5.28 9.28 -3.21
CA TYR A 79 -5.81 8.26 -4.10
C TYR A 79 -5.79 8.71 -5.56
N GLY A 80 -5.99 7.75 -6.45
CA GLY A 80 -6.11 8.00 -7.88
C GLY A 80 -6.49 6.73 -8.63
N THR A 81 -6.45 6.83 -9.95
CA THR A 81 -6.66 5.69 -10.84
C THR A 81 -5.50 5.55 -11.81
N CYS A 82 -5.19 4.32 -12.20
CA CYS A 82 -4.21 4.01 -13.22
C CYS A 82 -4.68 2.76 -13.98
N GLY A 83 -5.09 2.96 -15.25
CA GLY A 83 -5.78 1.91 -16.00
C GLY A 83 -7.07 1.49 -15.27
N ASP A 84 -7.24 0.20 -15.05
CA ASP A 84 -8.40 -0.38 -14.36
C ASP A 84 -8.28 -0.37 -12.83
N TRP A 85 -7.16 0.10 -12.29
CA TRP A 85 -6.89 0.09 -10.86
C TRP A 85 -7.19 1.44 -10.21
N VAL A 86 -7.99 1.43 -9.15
CA VAL A 86 -7.96 2.48 -8.12
C VAL A 86 -6.82 2.18 -7.15
N TYR A 87 -6.10 3.21 -6.69
CA TYR A 87 -5.06 3.06 -5.68
C TYR A 87 -5.24 4.07 -4.54
N VAL A 88 -4.80 3.68 -3.35
CA VAL A 88 -4.79 4.48 -2.12
C VAL A 88 -3.41 4.39 -1.49
N LEU A 89 -2.85 5.54 -1.11
CA LEU A 89 -1.55 5.72 -0.47
C LEU A 89 -1.74 6.22 0.96
N GLU A 90 -1.08 5.57 1.91
CA GLU A 90 -1.23 5.81 3.35
C GLU A 90 0.14 5.89 4.03
N ASP A 91 0.54 7.05 4.56
CA ASP A 91 1.88 7.28 5.13
C ASP A 91 2.02 7.03 6.63
N TRP A 92 0.97 6.52 7.28
CA TRP A 92 0.95 6.26 8.72
C TRP A 92 1.49 4.87 9.11
N GLY A 93 1.97 4.10 8.12
CA GLY A 93 2.70 2.87 8.32
C GLY A 93 1.89 1.58 8.27
N MET A 94 0.58 1.66 8.02
CA MET A 94 -0.30 0.53 7.71
C MET A 94 -1.29 0.92 6.60
N ALA A 95 -1.78 -0.08 5.88
CA ALA A 95 -2.91 0.12 4.97
C ALA A 95 -4.23 -0.16 5.71
N THR A 96 -5.20 0.74 5.62
CA THR A 96 -6.53 0.60 6.24
C THR A 96 -7.22 -0.69 5.81
N TRP A 97 -7.14 -1.05 4.53
CA TRP A 97 -7.74 -2.30 4.06
C TRP A 97 -7.12 -3.52 4.74
N SER A 98 -5.79 -3.53 4.94
CA SER A 98 -5.09 -4.64 5.60
C SER A 98 -5.58 -4.90 7.02
N THR A 99 -6.00 -3.87 7.75
CA THR A 99 -6.48 -4.02 9.13
C THR A 99 -7.98 -4.30 9.17
N GLY A 100 -8.75 -3.80 8.20
CA GLY A 100 -10.20 -3.92 8.21
C GLY A 100 -10.82 -5.10 7.46
N TYR A 101 -10.16 -5.71 6.46
CA TYR A 101 -10.81 -6.69 5.56
C TYR A 101 -11.41 -7.93 6.26
N ARG A 102 -11.01 -8.22 7.51
CA ARG A 102 -11.56 -9.33 8.32
C ARG A 102 -12.74 -8.90 9.19
N GLU A 103 -12.68 -7.70 9.73
CA GLU A 103 -13.57 -7.22 10.80
C GLU A 103 -14.65 -6.24 10.30
N VAL A 104 -14.39 -5.54 9.20
CA VAL A 104 -15.27 -4.52 8.62
C VAL A 104 -15.95 -5.08 7.38
N GLU A 105 -17.28 -5.19 7.46
CA GLU A 105 -18.08 -5.83 6.40
C GLU A 105 -17.87 -5.18 5.02
N SER A 106 -17.73 -3.84 4.96
CA SER A 106 -17.51 -3.12 3.70
C SER A 106 -16.14 -3.36 3.08
N MET A 107 -15.15 -3.79 3.87
CA MET A 107 -13.78 -4.06 3.38
C MET A 107 -13.55 -5.53 3.07
N ARG A 108 -14.56 -6.39 3.25
CA ARG A 108 -14.41 -7.82 2.98
C ARG A 108 -14.13 -8.04 1.50
N PRO A 109 -13.24 -8.99 1.17
CA PRO A 109 -12.99 -9.36 -0.22
C PRO A 109 -14.29 -9.77 -0.92
N GLY A 110 -14.64 -9.03 -1.97
CA GLY A 110 -15.76 -9.33 -2.85
C GLY A 110 -15.30 -9.93 -4.19
N PRO A 111 -16.06 -9.68 -5.27
CA PRO A 111 -15.67 -10.09 -6.63
C PRO A 111 -14.56 -9.20 -7.22
N GLU A 112 -14.28 -8.05 -6.62
CA GLU A 112 -13.17 -7.18 -6.98
C GLU A 112 -11.84 -7.81 -6.60
N GLU A 113 -10.80 -7.47 -7.35
CA GLU A 113 -9.46 -7.88 -7.04
C GLU A 113 -8.75 -6.78 -6.26
N VAL A 114 -8.13 -7.12 -5.13
CA VAL A 114 -7.39 -6.21 -4.26
C VAL A 114 -5.97 -6.69 -4.05
N VAL A 115 -5.00 -5.80 -4.25
CA VAL A 115 -3.59 -6.00 -3.87
C VAL A 115 -3.22 -4.94 -2.84
N CYS A 116 -2.77 -5.37 -1.67
CA CYS A 116 -2.42 -4.49 -0.56
C CYS A 116 -0.98 -4.75 -0.11
N VAL A 117 -0.15 -3.72 -0.12
CA VAL A 117 1.21 -3.70 0.40
C VAL A 117 1.21 -2.88 1.69
N THR A 118 1.31 -3.56 2.84
CA THR A 118 1.31 -2.91 4.16
C THR A 118 2.69 -2.99 4.81
N LEU A 119 3.21 -1.85 5.26
CA LEU A 119 4.52 -1.80 5.91
C LEU A 119 4.47 -2.25 7.38
N ASN A 120 3.30 -2.14 8.01
CA ASN A 120 3.02 -2.67 9.33
C ASN A 120 4.10 -2.35 10.38
N TRP A 121 4.52 -1.07 10.42
CA TRP A 121 5.67 -0.62 11.22
C TRP A 121 5.49 -0.86 12.72
N GLU A 122 4.25 -0.73 13.22
CA GLU A 122 3.93 -0.90 14.63
C GLU A 122 3.66 -2.36 15.01
N CYS A 123 3.28 -3.21 14.05
CA CYS A 123 2.88 -4.60 14.32
C CYS A 123 3.44 -5.59 13.28
N PRO A 124 4.78 -5.69 13.09
CA PRO A 124 5.39 -6.55 12.06
C PRO A 124 4.78 -7.97 12.04
N PRO A 125 4.68 -8.61 10.86
CA PRO A 125 5.50 -8.40 9.67
C PRO A 125 4.91 -7.46 8.61
N ARG A 126 5.80 -6.99 7.71
CA ARG A 126 5.47 -6.33 6.44
C ARG A 126 4.90 -7.35 5.47
N THR A 127 3.75 -7.06 4.87
CA THR A 127 3.07 -8.08 4.06
C THR A 127 2.50 -7.55 2.77
N VAL A 128 2.50 -8.41 1.76
CA VAL A 128 1.67 -8.30 0.56
C VAL A 128 0.45 -9.18 0.78
N ILE A 129 -0.73 -8.62 0.58
CA ILE A 129 -2.02 -9.31 0.68
C ILE A 129 -2.69 -9.23 -0.69
N HIS A 130 -3.18 -10.36 -1.18
CA HIS A 130 -3.83 -10.47 -2.48
C HIS A 130 -5.17 -11.17 -2.33
N ALA A 131 -6.24 -10.48 -2.74
CA ALA A 131 -7.57 -11.02 -2.89
C ALA A 131 -7.91 -11.01 -4.39
N PRO A 132 -7.96 -12.16 -5.09
CA PRO A 132 -8.13 -12.21 -6.55
C PRO A 132 -9.57 -12.04 -7.03
N GLY A 133 -10.55 -11.86 -6.14
CA GLY A 133 -11.98 -11.80 -6.47
C GLY A 133 -12.72 -13.15 -6.40
N ASP A 134 -12.11 -14.21 -5.86
CA ASP A 134 -12.73 -15.53 -5.66
C ASP A 134 -13.15 -15.82 -4.21
N GLY A 135 -13.11 -14.79 -3.35
CA GLY A 135 -13.35 -14.88 -1.91
C GLY A 135 -12.17 -15.41 -1.10
N CYS A 136 -11.06 -15.81 -1.73
CA CYS A 136 -9.83 -16.14 -1.03
C CYS A 136 -9.01 -14.88 -0.72
N VAL A 137 -8.19 -14.96 0.31
CA VAL A 137 -7.16 -13.96 0.61
C VAL A 137 -5.85 -14.67 0.88
N TRP A 138 -4.82 -14.28 0.13
CA TRP A 138 -3.47 -14.78 0.30
C TRP A 138 -2.60 -13.71 0.92
N ARG A 139 -1.71 -14.11 1.83
CA ARG A 139 -0.80 -13.22 2.54
C ARG A 139 0.61 -13.78 2.46
N ALA A 140 1.56 -12.94 2.10
CA ALA A 140 2.99 -13.23 2.12
C ALA A 140 3.74 -12.16 2.89
N GLU A 141 4.75 -12.56 3.64
CA GLU A 141 5.73 -11.61 4.18
C GLU A 141 6.64 -11.10 3.06
N PHE A 142 7.23 -9.93 3.26
CA PHE A 142 8.25 -9.44 2.34
C PHE A 142 9.42 -10.42 2.29
N GLY A 143 9.82 -10.85 1.10
CA GLY A 143 10.82 -11.90 0.90
C GLY A 143 10.21 -13.27 0.63
N GLU A 144 8.89 -13.41 0.73
CA GLU A 144 8.14 -14.63 0.39
C GLU A 144 7.30 -14.42 -0.86
N GLY A 145 6.97 -15.52 -1.55
CA GLY A 145 5.86 -15.53 -2.51
C GLY A 145 4.53 -15.69 -1.78
N ALA A 146 3.43 -15.23 -2.38
CA ALA A 146 2.06 -15.57 -1.95
C ALA A 146 1.74 -17.07 -2.09
N GLY A 147 2.60 -17.82 -2.78
CA GLY A 147 2.68 -19.28 -2.69
C GLY A 147 1.60 -20.01 -3.49
N GLN A 148 0.99 -19.33 -4.46
CA GLN A 148 -0.09 -19.88 -5.30
C GLN A 148 0.32 -20.03 -6.77
N GLY A 149 1.55 -19.65 -7.14
CA GLY A 149 1.96 -19.63 -8.54
C GLY A 149 1.14 -18.64 -9.37
N SER A 150 0.62 -17.59 -8.71
CA SER A 150 -0.19 -16.56 -9.34
C SER A 150 0.67 -15.68 -10.26
N ALA A 151 0.02 -14.86 -11.09
CA ALA A 151 0.73 -13.85 -11.86
C ALA A 151 1.42 -12.80 -10.96
N LEU A 152 0.88 -12.55 -9.76
CA LEU A 152 1.55 -11.73 -8.75
C LEU A 152 2.81 -12.41 -8.20
N ASP A 153 2.76 -13.72 -7.93
CA ASP A 153 3.96 -14.48 -7.54
C ASP A 153 5.06 -14.41 -8.60
N ALA A 154 4.68 -14.59 -9.87
CA ALA A 154 5.62 -14.47 -10.98
C ALA A 154 6.25 -13.06 -11.03
N ALA A 155 5.48 -12.01 -10.78
CA ALA A 155 5.98 -10.64 -10.71
C ALA A 155 6.93 -10.43 -9.51
N LEU A 156 6.60 -10.97 -8.34
CA LEU A 156 7.45 -10.91 -7.13
C LEU A 156 8.79 -11.61 -7.37
N HIS A 157 8.78 -12.81 -7.95
CA HIS A 157 9.99 -13.53 -8.33
C HIS A 157 10.82 -12.77 -9.37
N ALA A 158 10.18 -12.24 -10.42
CA ALA A 158 10.88 -11.51 -11.49
C ALA A 158 11.55 -10.22 -10.99
N ALA A 159 10.96 -9.56 -9.99
CA ALA A 159 11.55 -8.37 -9.37
C ALA A 159 12.62 -8.68 -8.32
N GLY A 160 12.85 -9.95 -7.98
CA GLY A 160 13.75 -10.36 -6.90
C GLY A 160 13.19 -10.08 -5.49
N ALA A 161 11.87 -9.98 -5.35
CA ALA A 161 11.18 -9.74 -4.09
C ALA A 161 10.95 -11.01 -3.27
N VAL A 162 11.34 -12.18 -3.78
CA VAL A 162 11.26 -13.48 -3.11
C VAL A 162 12.66 -14.02 -2.88
N PHE A 163 12.96 -14.40 -1.64
CA PHE A 163 14.22 -15.02 -1.26
C PHE A 163 14.19 -16.53 -1.46
N PRO A 164 15.36 -17.17 -1.70
CA PRO A 164 15.44 -18.61 -1.81
C PRO A 164 14.89 -19.29 -0.54
N SER A 165 14.09 -20.34 -0.71
CA SER A 165 13.58 -21.11 0.43
C SER A 165 14.70 -21.98 1.03
N ILE A 166 14.58 -22.33 2.32
CA ILE A 166 15.52 -23.25 3.01
C ILE A 166 15.49 -24.65 2.38
N GLY A 167 14.42 -25.01 1.65
CA GLY A 167 14.37 -26.25 0.88
C GLY A 167 15.24 -26.21 -0.38
N ASP A 168 15.47 -25.02 -0.92
CA ASP A 168 16.22 -24.79 -2.16
C ASP A 168 17.72 -24.56 -1.92
N THR A 169 18.13 -24.23 -0.69
CA THR A 169 19.56 -24.01 -0.35
C THR A 169 19.84 -24.06 1.16
N ASP A 170 21.12 -24.07 1.54
CA ASP A 170 21.54 -24.09 2.94
C ASP A 170 21.09 -22.83 3.73
N ALA A 171 20.66 -23.01 4.98
CA ALA A 171 20.13 -21.92 5.82
C ALA A 171 21.13 -20.76 6.04
N ALA A 172 22.44 -21.03 6.08
CA ALA A 172 23.45 -19.97 6.21
C ALA A 172 23.58 -19.14 4.93
N ILE A 173 23.36 -19.76 3.77
CA ILE A 173 23.32 -19.05 2.47
C ILE A 173 22.08 -18.17 2.39
N VAL A 174 20.92 -18.67 2.83
CA VAL A 174 19.68 -17.87 2.91
C VAL A 174 19.87 -16.66 3.83
N ALA A 175 20.48 -16.86 5.01
CA ALA A 175 20.75 -15.77 5.94
C ALA A 175 21.72 -14.72 5.37
N ALA A 176 22.80 -15.15 4.71
CA ALA A 176 23.73 -14.24 4.06
C ALA A 176 23.05 -13.46 2.91
N TYR A 177 22.22 -14.13 2.12
CA TYR A 177 21.44 -13.51 1.06
C TYR A 177 20.45 -12.48 1.62
N TYR A 178 19.76 -12.82 2.72
CA TYR A 178 18.87 -11.89 3.41
C TYR A 178 19.60 -10.61 3.83
N GLU A 179 20.73 -10.74 4.52
CA GLU A 179 21.52 -9.59 4.98
C GLU A 179 22.05 -8.74 3.82
N GLU A 180 22.46 -9.36 2.71
CA GLU A 180 22.93 -8.66 1.51
C GLU A 180 21.80 -7.91 0.77
N HIS A 181 20.58 -8.47 0.75
CA HIS A 181 19.51 -8.01 -0.13
C HIS A 181 18.35 -7.30 0.58
N ARG A 182 18.27 -7.32 1.93
CA ARG A 182 17.16 -6.73 2.69
C ARG A 182 16.87 -5.26 2.36
N GLU A 183 17.89 -4.45 2.05
CA GLU A 183 17.70 -3.04 1.70
C GLU A 183 17.04 -2.84 0.34
N LYS A 184 17.21 -3.81 -0.58
CA LYS A 184 16.62 -3.79 -1.93
C LYS A 184 15.22 -4.41 -1.96
N LEU A 185 14.79 -5.04 -0.86
CA LEU A 185 13.56 -5.80 -0.80
C LEU A 185 12.31 -4.92 -0.99
N PHE A 186 12.27 -3.75 -0.36
CA PHE A 186 11.11 -2.86 -0.48
C PHE A 186 10.95 -2.32 -1.90
N PRO A 187 11.97 -1.72 -2.55
CA PRO A 187 11.87 -1.36 -3.96
C PRO A 187 11.45 -2.53 -4.86
N ALA A 188 11.94 -3.74 -4.60
CA ALA A 188 11.59 -4.93 -5.37
C ALA A 188 10.10 -5.31 -5.23
N VAL A 189 9.56 -5.31 -4.01
CA VAL A 189 8.13 -5.57 -3.77
C VAL A 189 7.25 -4.54 -4.49
N PHE A 190 7.56 -3.25 -4.35
CA PHE A 190 6.80 -2.20 -5.04
C PHE A 190 6.98 -2.25 -6.56
N THR A 191 8.15 -2.66 -7.06
CA THR A 191 8.34 -2.92 -8.50
C THR A 191 7.46 -4.06 -8.99
N ALA A 192 7.40 -5.17 -8.25
CA ALA A 192 6.56 -6.31 -8.59
C ALA A 192 5.07 -5.94 -8.64
N VAL A 193 4.57 -5.29 -7.59
CA VAL A 193 3.17 -4.85 -7.51
C VAL A 193 2.87 -3.80 -8.58
N GLY A 194 3.79 -2.86 -8.82
CA GLY A 194 3.66 -1.87 -9.88
C GLY A 194 3.56 -2.50 -11.27
N ASN A 195 4.37 -3.52 -11.55
CA ASN A 195 4.32 -4.24 -12.83
C ASN A 195 3.05 -5.09 -12.95
N TYR A 196 2.64 -5.75 -11.87
CA TYR A 196 1.45 -6.59 -11.85
C TYR A 196 0.16 -5.78 -12.05
N CYS A 197 0.06 -4.64 -11.38
CA CYS A 197 -1.08 -3.74 -11.45
C CYS A 197 -0.92 -2.67 -12.55
N GLU A 198 0.16 -2.70 -13.34
CA GLU A 198 0.50 -1.69 -14.36
C GLU A 198 0.45 -0.23 -13.82
N LEU A 199 0.87 -0.03 -12.56
CA LEU A 199 0.77 1.25 -11.88
C LEU A 199 1.91 2.20 -12.25
N SER A 200 1.51 3.44 -12.54
CA SER A 200 2.41 4.58 -12.71
C SER A 200 1.95 5.73 -11.83
N ILE A 201 2.60 5.94 -10.69
CA ILE A 201 2.26 7.00 -9.74
C ILE A 201 3.39 8.03 -9.72
N ASP A 202 3.03 9.28 -10.03
CA ASP A 202 3.96 10.40 -10.08
C ASP A 202 4.47 10.74 -8.67
N GLN A 203 5.77 10.51 -8.46
CA GLN A 203 6.46 10.80 -7.21
C GLN A 203 6.42 12.29 -6.85
N GLU A 204 6.54 13.18 -7.84
CA GLU A 204 6.55 14.63 -7.60
C GLU A 204 5.17 15.10 -7.16
N ALA A 205 4.10 14.62 -7.81
CA ALA A 205 2.72 14.94 -7.43
C ALA A 205 2.37 14.44 -6.02
N VAL A 206 2.82 13.24 -5.64
CA VAL A 206 2.62 12.70 -4.28
C VAL A 206 3.39 13.53 -3.24
N GLN A 207 4.64 13.89 -3.50
CA GLN A 207 5.41 14.73 -2.56
C GLN A 207 4.89 16.15 -2.45
N ALA A 208 4.39 16.71 -3.55
CA ALA A 208 3.78 18.03 -3.58
C ALA A 208 2.36 18.03 -2.96
N GLY A 209 1.78 16.85 -2.70
CA GLY A 209 0.44 16.70 -2.14
C GLY A 209 -0.66 17.15 -3.11
N GLU A 210 -0.47 16.91 -4.41
CA GLU A 210 -1.37 17.36 -5.47
C GLU A 210 -2.45 16.34 -5.83
N LEU A 211 -2.29 15.09 -5.39
CA LEU A 211 -3.31 14.08 -5.59
C LEU A 211 -4.55 14.37 -4.73
N PRO A 212 -5.75 13.99 -5.22
CA PRO A 212 -6.96 13.99 -4.41
C PRO A 212 -6.77 13.20 -3.12
N SER A 213 -7.37 13.72 -2.06
CA SER A 213 -7.22 13.19 -0.72
C SER A 213 -8.51 13.25 0.07
N LEU A 214 -8.55 12.42 1.08
CA LEU A 214 -9.67 12.29 2.01
C LEU A 214 -9.17 11.72 3.33
N LEU A 215 -10.02 11.78 4.34
CA LEU A 215 -9.76 11.27 5.66
C LEU A 215 -10.42 9.89 5.81
N ILE A 216 -9.61 8.87 6.11
CA ILE A 216 -10.08 7.51 6.36
C ILE A 216 -9.96 7.18 7.86
N PRO A 217 -11.00 6.59 8.49
CA PRO A 217 -10.89 6.11 9.86
C PRO A 217 -9.92 4.95 9.98
N MET A 218 -9.13 4.94 11.05
CA MET A 218 -8.33 3.76 11.40
C MET A 218 -9.23 2.64 11.90
N VAL A 219 -9.03 1.47 11.32
CA VAL A 219 -9.54 0.21 11.85
C VAL A 219 -8.36 -0.50 12.52
N LEU A 220 -8.46 -0.77 13.83
CA LEU A 220 -7.46 -1.47 14.63
C LEU A 220 -8.02 -2.79 15.13
#